data_AF-A0A0G4PJV9-F1
#
_entry.id   AF-A0A0G4PJV9-F1
#
_cell.length_a   1.000
_cell.length_b   1.000
_cell.length_c   1.000
_cell.angle_alpha   90.00
_cell.angle_beta   90.00
_cell.angle_gamma   90.00
#
_symmetry.space_group_name_H-M   'P 1'
#
loop_
_entity.id
_entity.type
_entity.pdbx_description
1 polymer ?
#
loop_
_entity_poly.entity_id
_entity_poly.type
_entity_poly.pdbx_seq_one_letter_code
_entity_poly.pdbx_strand_id
1 'polypeptide(L)'
;MPCSVNDNLYLIMEFIQTDHIASDIQRARAISDIVSIEVPLDIGPGPIGGGRIHMRIFWNDQISDVDYPSIQDLEDHLNRVLEVFEMRIKELDYIDFSHERIVCCYTDLKKAHFLVDINGQLWVSAFRQVNFLPETFMYFALGHQLGGD
;
A
#
# COMPACT_ATOMS: atom_id res chain seq x y z
N MET A 1 -14.21 -35.32 17.54
CA MET A 1 -14.72 -35.73 16.21
C MET A 1 -14.47 -34.60 15.23
N PRO A 2 -14.06 -34.90 14.00
CA PRO A 2 -13.33 -33.98 13.13
C PRO A 2 -14.26 -33.21 12.20
N CYS A 3 -13.98 -31.91 12.01
CA CYS A 3 -14.28 -31.20 10.77
C CYS A 3 -13.01 -30.42 10.39
N SER A 4 -11.99 -31.11 9.87
CA SER A 4 -11.02 -30.45 9.01
C SER A 4 -11.70 -30.27 7.65
N VAL A 5 -12.21 -29.08 7.40
CA VAL A 5 -12.50 -28.69 6.02
C VAL A 5 -11.20 -28.17 5.45
N ASN A 6 -10.50 -29.02 4.70
CA ASN A 6 -9.45 -28.54 3.79
C ASN A 6 -10.18 -27.86 2.62
N ASP A 7 -10.58 -26.62 2.83
CA ASP A 7 -11.02 -25.76 1.73
C ASP A 7 -9.77 -25.39 0.92
N ASN A 8 -9.51 -26.17 -0.11
CA ASN A 8 -8.52 -25.78 -1.11
C ASN A 8 -9.10 -24.59 -1.89
N LEU A 9 -8.64 -23.39 -1.56
CA LEU A 9 -8.93 -22.19 -2.34
C LEU A 9 -8.14 -22.25 -3.64
N TYR A 10 -8.84 -22.36 -4.77
CA TYR A 10 -8.24 -22.26 -6.10
C TYR A 10 -8.57 -20.89 -6.70
N LEU A 11 -7.54 -20.13 -7.04
CA LEU A 11 -7.67 -18.94 -7.89
C LEU A 11 -7.58 -19.39 -9.35
N ILE A 12 -8.72 -19.39 -10.05
CA ILE A 12 -8.76 -19.54 -11.51
C ILE A 12 -8.68 -18.15 -12.10
N MET A 13 -7.63 -17.89 -12.88
CA MET A 13 -7.42 -16.63 -13.57
C MET A 13 -7.16 -16.89 -15.05
N GLU A 14 -7.46 -15.91 -15.88
CA GLU A 14 -7.05 -15.94 -17.29
C GLU A 14 -5.53 -16.08 -17.39
N PHE A 15 -5.08 -16.93 -18.32
CA PHE A 15 -3.66 -17.01 -18.63
C PHE A 15 -3.26 -15.79 -19.47
N ILE A 16 -2.49 -14.89 -18.86
CA ILE A 16 -1.97 -13.70 -19.53
C ILE A 16 -0.62 -14.03 -20.13
N GLN A 17 -0.51 -14.02 -21.46
CA GLN A 17 0.75 -14.21 -22.16
C GLN A 17 1.56 -12.92 -22.16
N THR A 18 2.56 -12.84 -21.27
CA THR A 18 3.41 -11.67 -21.08
C THR A 18 4.54 -11.62 -22.10
N ASP A 19 4.85 -10.43 -22.61
CA ASP A 19 5.97 -10.18 -23.53
C ASP A 19 7.16 -9.51 -22.83
N HIS A 20 6.93 -8.37 -22.15
CA HIS A 20 7.99 -7.60 -21.50
C HIS A 20 7.52 -6.88 -20.23
N ILE A 21 8.48 -6.32 -19.49
CA ILE A 21 8.24 -5.46 -18.33
C ILE A 21 7.90 -4.05 -18.80
N ALA A 22 6.90 -3.42 -18.18
CA ALA A 22 6.47 -2.07 -18.51
C ALA A 22 7.58 -1.02 -18.35
N SER A 23 7.61 -0.04 -19.26
CA SER A 23 8.46 1.14 -19.13
C SER A 23 8.10 1.98 -17.90
N ASP A 24 9.01 2.85 -17.45
CA ASP A 24 8.75 3.72 -16.29
C ASP A 24 7.56 4.67 -16.52
N ILE A 25 7.34 5.11 -17.77
CA ILE A 25 6.17 5.94 -18.13
C ILE A 25 4.87 5.14 -17.98
N GLN A 26 4.84 3.88 -18.43
CA GLN A 26 3.67 3.01 -18.28
C GLN A 26 3.41 2.69 -16.80
N ARG A 27 4.46 2.42 -16.02
CA ARG A 27 4.36 2.20 -14.58
C ARG A 27 3.79 3.41 -13.85
N ALA A 28 4.32 4.60 -14.13
CA ALA A 28 3.85 5.83 -13.54
C ALA A 28 2.36 6.08 -13.83
N ARG A 29 1.92 5.86 -15.08
CA ARG A 29 0.50 5.97 -15.45
C ARG A 29 -0.37 4.98 -14.69
N ALA A 30 0.02 3.71 -14.62
CA ALA A 30 -0.73 2.72 -13.86
C ALA A 30 -0.84 3.05 -12.37
N ILE A 31 0.22 3.58 -11.77
CA ILE A 31 0.21 4.06 -10.39
C ILE A 31 -0.76 5.24 -10.24
N SER A 32 -0.72 6.21 -11.15
CA SER A 32 -1.69 7.32 -11.17
C SER A 32 -3.13 6.84 -11.29
N ASP A 33 -3.38 5.83 -12.13
CA ASP A 33 -4.71 5.24 -12.30
C ASP A 33 -5.17 4.55 -11.01
N ILE A 34 -4.29 3.81 -10.33
CA ILE A 34 -4.59 3.15 -9.04
C ILE A 34 -4.91 4.17 -7.96
N VAL A 35 -4.08 5.21 -7.82
CA VAL A 35 -4.29 6.29 -6.83
C VAL A 35 -5.60 7.06 -7.10
N SER A 36 -6.03 7.09 -8.37
CA SER A 36 -7.27 7.76 -8.77
C SER A 36 -8.53 6.97 -8.45
N ILE A 37 -8.43 5.67 -8.09
CA ILE A 37 -9.57 4.85 -7.68
C ILE A 37 -10.27 5.50 -6.47
N GLU A 38 -11.61 5.59 -6.53
CA GLU A 38 -12.41 6.08 -5.42
C GLU A 38 -12.40 5.08 -4.26
N VAL A 39 -12.06 5.57 -3.07
CA VAL A 39 -12.06 4.76 -1.84
C VAL A 39 -13.47 4.78 -1.24
N PRO A 40 -14.03 3.62 -0.82
CA PRO A 40 -15.33 3.58 -0.14
C PRO A 40 -15.35 4.41 1.15
N LEU A 41 -16.45 5.11 1.40
CA LEU A 41 -16.58 6.15 2.45
C LEU A 41 -16.49 5.65 3.91
N ASP A 42 -16.52 4.33 4.13
CA ASP A 42 -16.57 3.74 5.48
C ASP A 42 -15.42 2.77 5.77
N ILE A 43 -14.32 2.88 5.03
CA ILE A 43 -13.14 2.03 5.23
C ILE A 43 -12.07 2.75 6.04
N GLY A 44 -11.71 2.17 7.18
CA GLY A 44 -10.56 2.59 7.97
C GLY A 44 -9.22 2.27 7.28
N PRO A 45 -8.11 2.86 7.72
CA PRO A 45 -6.82 2.64 7.07
C PRO A 45 -6.35 1.20 7.23
N GLY A 46 -5.85 0.62 6.14
CA GLY A 46 -5.43 -0.78 6.14
C GLY A 46 -5.53 -1.46 4.78
N PRO A 47 -5.16 -2.74 4.70
CA PRO A 47 -5.19 -3.50 3.46
C PRO A 47 -6.59 -3.63 2.87
N ILE A 48 -6.66 -3.80 1.55
CA ILE A 48 -7.90 -4.25 0.89
C ILE A 48 -8.31 -5.60 1.51
N GLY A 49 -9.50 -5.64 2.11
CA GLY A 49 -10.01 -6.82 2.84
C GLY A 49 -9.80 -6.76 4.36
N GLY A 50 -9.17 -5.70 4.88
CA GLY A 50 -8.96 -5.47 6.32
C GLY A 50 -7.68 -6.10 6.87
N GLY A 51 -7.35 -5.71 8.11
CA GLY A 51 -6.17 -6.16 8.84
C GLY A 51 -5.09 -5.09 8.98
N ARG A 52 -3.87 -5.53 9.31
CA ARG A 52 -2.75 -4.66 9.68
C ARG A 52 -2.09 -4.04 8.46
N ILE A 53 -1.67 -2.78 8.58
CA ILE A 53 -1.05 -2.05 7.47
C ILE A 53 0.30 -2.68 7.13
N HIS A 54 0.48 -3.05 5.86
CA HIS A 54 1.76 -3.55 5.34
C HIS A 54 2.56 -2.42 4.69
N MET A 55 3.46 -1.79 5.44
CA MET A 55 4.35 -0.75 4.93
C MET A 55 5.70 -0.71 5.66
N ARG A 56 6.77 -0.34 4.93
CA ARG A 56 8.14 -0.29 5.45
C ARG A 56 8.35 0.71 6.58
N ILE A 57 7.45 1.67 6.76
CA ILE A 57 7.50 2.63 7.87
C ILE A 57 7.28 1.96 9.23
N PHE A 58 6.58 0.83 9.25
CA PHE A 58 6.42 0.02 10.46
C PHE A 58 7.65 -0.89 10.58
N TRP A 59 8.48 -0.66 11.60
CA TRP A 59 9.76 -1.35 11.85
C TRP A 59 9.63 -2.90 11.87
N ASN A 60 10.78 -3.58 11.86
CA ASN A 60 10.95 -5.05 11.95
C ASN A 60 10.28 -5.87 10.84
N ASP A 61 8.96 -5.90 10.79
CA ASP A 61 8.18 -6.79 9.92
C ASP A 61 7.47 -6.05 8.79
N GLN A 62 7.60 -4.73 8.70
CA GLN A 62 6.88 -3.90 7.71
C GLN A 62 5.36 -4.01 7.84
N ILE A 63 4.90 -4.28 9.07
CA ILE A 63 3.50 -4.52 9.44
C ILE A 63 3.20 -3.73 10.71
N SER A 64 2.07 -3.04 10.78
CA SER A 64 1.64 -2.37 12.01
C SER A 64 1.33 -3.37 13.13
N ASP A 65 1.60 -3.01 14.38
CA ASP A 65 1.30 -3.89 15.53
C ASP A 65 -0.21 -4.05 15.78
N VAL A 66 -1.00 -3.07 15.32
CA VAL A 66 -2.45 -2.99 15.53
C VAL A 66 -3.17 -2.69 14.22
N ASP A 67 -4.46 -3.03 14.19
CA ASP A 67 -5.40 -2.52 13.21
C ASP A 67 -5.86 -1.11 13.65
N TYR A 68 -6.11 -0.23 12.68
CA TYR A 68 -6.54 1.14 12.96
C TYR A 68 -8.02 1.30 12.57
N PRO A 69 -8.91 1.59 13.53
CA PRO A 69 -10.33 1.78 13.23
C PRO A 69 -10.61 3.00 12.33
N SER A 70 -9.78 4.05 12.44
CA SER A 70 -9.95 5.29 11.68
C SER A 70 -8.61 5.92 11.31
N ILE A 71 -8.65 6.90 10.40
CA ILE A 71 -7.49 7.73 10.04
C ILE A 71 -6.98 8.51 11.27
N GLN A 72 -7.88 8.96 12.14
CA GLN A 72 -7.52 9.66 13.38
C GLN A 72 -6.71 8.75 14.31
N ASP A 73 -7.09 7.47 14.44
CA ASP A 73 -6.34 6.52 15.28
C ASP A 73 -4.91 6.30 14.76
N LEU A 74 -4.74 6.27 13.43
CA LEU A 74 -3.43 6.18 12.80
C LEU A 74 -2.60 7.45 13.04
N GLU A 75 -3.20 8.62 12.83
CA GLU A 75 -2.58 9.93 13.11
C GLU A 75 -2.12 10.05 14.56
N ASP A 76 -3.00 9.79 15.51
CA ASP A 76 -2.73 9.87 16.95
C ASP A 76 -1.62 8.90 17.36
N HIS A 77 -1.54 7.72 16.75
CA HIS A 77 -0.47 6.78 17.02
C HIS A 77 0.86 7.28 16.46
N LEU A 78 0.91 7.74 15.22
CA LEU A 78 2.15 8.25 14.61
C LEU A 78 2.66 9.49 15.36
N ASN A 79 1.78 10.39 15.78
CA ASN A 79 2.13 11.54 16.60
C ASN A 79 2.69 11.13 17.97
N ARG A 80 2.10 10.15 18.65
CA ARG A 80 2.68 9.59 19.89
C ARG A 80 4.06 8.96 19.67
N VAL A 81 4.26 8.32 18.52
CA VAL A 81 5.59 7.78 18.15
C VAL A 81 6.57 8.94 17.95
N LEU A 82 6.18 10.01 17.25
CA LEU A 82 6.99 11.20 17.06
C LEU A 82 7.36 11.87 18.39
N GLU A 83 6.45 11.99 19.35
CA GLU A 83 6.74 12.51 20.69
C GLU A 83 7.86 11.73 21.40
N VAL A 84 7.87 10.38 21.25
CA VAL A 84 8.92 9.53 21.81
C VAL A 84 10.27 9.77 21.12
N PHE A 85 10.26 10.08 19.81
CA PHE A 85 11.47 10.40 19.04
C PHE A 85 11.93 11.85 19.17
N GLU A 86 11.04 12.80 19.45
CA GLU A 86 11.35 14.22 19.63
C GLU A 86 12.26 14.43 20.84
N MET A 87 12.16 13.55 21.85
CA MET A 87 13.14 13.46 22.94
C MET A 87 14.59 13.21 22.46
N ARG A 88 14.79 12.81 21.19
CA ARG A 88 16.08 12.51 20.56
C ARG A 88 16.42 13.41 19.38
N ILE A 89 15.44 13.93 18.65
CA ILE A 89 15.60 14.79 17.47
C ILE A 89 14.70 16.03 17.69
N LYS A 90 15.31 17.17 18.00
CA LYS A 90 14.54 18.42 18.18
C LYS A 90 13.93 18.86 16.85
N GLU A 91 12.74 19.44 16.91
CA GLU A 91 12.00 20.06 15.79
C GLU A 91 11.34 19.07 14.81
N LEU A 92 10.50 18.16 15.32
CA LEU A 92 9.58 17.41 14.47
C LEU A 92 8.19 18.04 14.54
N ASP A 93 7.62 18.39 13.39
CA ASP A 93 6.23 18.80 13.30
C ASP A 93 5.30 17.59 13.49
N TYR A 94 4.13 17.83 14.10
CA TYR A 94 3.07 16.84 14.20
C TYR A 94 2.45 16.57 12.82
N ILE A 95 2.06 15.32 12.61
CA ILE A 95 1.31 14.88 11.43
C ILE A 95 -0.15 15.31 11.57
N ASP A 96 -0.74 15.78 10.47
CA ASP A 96 -2.16 16.10 10.33
C ASP A 96 -2.67 15.60 8.96
N PHE A 97 -3.56 14.60 8.98
CA PHE A 97 -4.18 13.98 7.82
C PHE A 97 -5.57 14.54 7.52
N SER A 98 -6.08 15.52 8.28
CA SER A 98 -7.47 16.02 8.15
C SER A 98 -7.82 16.58 6.76
N HIS A 99 -6.80 16.99 6.00
CA HIS A 99 -6.93 17.53 4.64
C HIS A 99 -6.40 16.58 3.56
N GLU A 100 -5.93 15.40 3.93
CA GLU A 100 -5.39 14.44 2.97
C GLU A 100 -6.49 13.60 2.31
N ARG A 101 -6.30 13.34 1.02
CA ARG A 101 -7.09 12.35 0.30
C ARG A 101 -6.67 10.95 0.77
N ILE A 102 -7.65 10.08 1.01
CA ILE A 102 -7.41 8.65 1.15
C ILE A 102 -7.38 7.98 -0.23
N VAL A 103 -6.34 7.20 -0.50
CA VAL A 103 -6.07 6.60 -1.81
C VAL A 103 -5.77 5.11 -1.70
N CYS A 104 -5.88 4.40 -2.82
CA CYS A 104 -5.29 3.07 -2.97
C CYS A 104 -3.76 3.18 -3.01
N CYS A 105 -3.12 3.04 -1.86
CA CYS A 105 -1.68 3.08 -1.72
C CYS A 105 -1.07 1.73 -2.15
N TYR A 106 -0.52 1.69 -3.37
CA TYR A 106 0.17 0.54 -3.92
C TYR A 106 1.69 0.66 -3.68
N THR A 107 2.21 -0.17 -2.78
CA THR A 107 3.58 0.01 -2.25
C THR A 107 4.61 -0.96 -2.82
N ASP A 108 4.19 -2.07 -3.44
CA ASP A 108 5.12 -3.03 -4.05
C ASP A 108 5.45 -2.67 -5.51
N LEU A 109 6.20 -1.60 -5.69
CA LEU A 109 6.48 -1.00 -7.01
C LEU A 109 7.57 -1.75 -7.81
N LYS A 110 7.88 -3.01 -7.46
CA LYS A 110 8.85 -3.83 -8.21
C LYS A 110 8.45 -3.91 -9.68
N LYS A 111 9.43 -3.72 -10.58
CA LYS A 111 9.22 -3.77 -12.03
C LYS A 111 8.53 -5.06 -12.48
N ALA A 112 8.82 -6.18 -11.83
CA ALA A 112 8.21 -7.49 -12.12
C ALA A 112 6.69 -7.56 -11.92
N HIS A 113 6.07 -6.60 -11.22
CA HIS A 113 4.61 -6.55 -11.05
C HIS A 113 3.87 -5.81 -12.16
N PHE A 114 4.60 -5.18 -13.08
CA PHE A 114 4.05 -4.40 -14.20
C PHE A 114 4.45 -5.08 -15.51
N LEU A 115 3.54 -5.87 -16.05
CA LEU A 115 3.78 -6.74 -17.20
C LEU A 115 2.97 -6.25 -18.39
N VAL A 116 3.58 -6.22 -19.56
CA VAL A 116 2.90 -5.90 -20.81
C VAL A 116 2.71 -7.20 -21.57
N ASP A 117 1.48 -7.46 -22.01
CA ASP A 117 1.17 -8.65 -22.79
C ASP A 117 1.52 -8.48 -24.27
N ILE A 118 1.36 -9.57 -25.03
CA ILE A 118 1.63 -9.59 -26.48
C ILE A 118 0.76 -8.62 -27.30
N ASN A 119 -0.34 -8.12 -26.73
CA ASN A 119 -1.22 -7.12 -27.35
C ASN A 119 -0.86 -5.69 -26.93
N GLY A 120 0.16 -5.51 -26.10
CA GLY A 120 0.57 -4.21 -25.58
C GLY A 120 -0.26 -3.73 -24.38
N GLN A 121 -1.13 -4.57 -23.82
CA GLN A 121 -1.93 -4.22 -22.64
C GLN A 121 -1.10 -4.39 -21.37
N LEU A 122 -1.19 -3.41 -20.48
CA LEU A 122 -0.51 -3.40 -19.20
C LEU A 122 -1.34 -4.11 -18.12
N TRP A 123 -0.68 -5.00 -17.40
CA TRP A 123 -1.21 -5.74 -16.27
C TRP A 123 -0.39 -5.41 -15.02
N VAL A 124 -1.09 -5.01 -13.95
CA VAL A 124 -0.52 -4.80 -12.63
C VAL A 124 -0.91 -5.98 -11.74
N SER A 125 0.00 -6.47 -10.91
CA SER A 125 -0.22 -7.62 -10.03
C SER A 125 0.18 -7.29 -8.58
N ALA A 126 0.17 -8.28 -7.67
CA ALA A 126 0.59 -8.12 -6.28
C ALA A 126 -0.21 -7.12 -5.42
N PHE A 127 -1.53 -7.06 -5.62
CA PHE A 127 -2.44 -6.21 -4.83
C PHE A 127 -2.59 -6.59 -3.35
N ARG A 128 -1.96 -7.68 -2.90
CA ARG A 128 -2.05 -8.18 -1.52
C ARG A 128 -1.62 -7.14 -0.47
N GLN A 129 -0.71 -6.24 -0.84
CA GLN A 129 -0.19 -5.20 0.06
C GLN A 129 -0.76 -3.81 -0.25
N VAL A 130 -1.82 -3.71 -1.05
CA VAL A 130 -2.47 -2.42 -1.29
C VAL A 130 -3.28 -2.04 -0.06
N ASN A 131 -3.06 -0.82 0.42
CA ASN A 131 -3.73 -0.28 1.59
C ASN A 131 -4.55 0.95 1.20
N PHE A 132 -5.63 1.23 1.93
CA PHE A 132 -6.27 2.54 1.94
C PHE A 132 -5.56 3.41 2.96
N LEU A 133 -4.88 4.45 2.51
CA LEU A 133 -4.07 5.32 3.37
C LEU A 133 -4.10 6.76 2.87
N PRO A 134 -3.72 7.75 3.72
CA PRO A 134 -3.45 9.11 3.28
C PRO A 134 -2.44 9.14 2.13
N GLU A 135 -2.64 10.05 1.17
CA GLU A 135 -1.84 10.17 -0.05
C GLU A 135 -0.33 10.31 0.21
N THR A 136 0.06 10.93 1.33
CA THR A 136 1.46 11.03 1.78
C THR A 136 2.18 9.69 1.86
N PHE A 137 1.49 8.60 2.21
CA PHE A 137 2.10 7.26 2.24
C PHE A 137 2.50 6.75 0.85
N MET A 138 1.77 7.14 -0.20
CA MET A 138 2.13 6.81 -1.58
C MET A 138 3.40 7.55 -2.00
N TYR A 139 3.52 8.84 -1.64
CA TYR A 139 4.74 9.62 -1.88
C TYR A 139 5.95 9.02 -1.14
N PHE A 140 5.76 8.58 0.11
CA PHE A 140 6.80 7.89 0.86
C PHE A 140 7.26 6.61 0.16
N ALA A 141 6.33 5.78 -0.32
CA ALA A 141 6.64 4.56 -1.05
C ALA A 141 7.42 4.83 -2.35
N LEU A 142 7.02 5.86 -3.11
CA LEU A 142 7.70 6.28 -4.33
C LEU A 142 9.11 6.80 -4.04
N GLY A 143 9.28 7.66 -3.03
CA GLY A 143 10.58 8.21 -2.64
C GLY A 143 11.55 7.14 -2.18
N HIS A 144 11.08 6.18 -1.38
CA HIS A 144 11.89 5.06 -0.91
C HIS A 144 12.40 4.19 -2.06
N GLN A 145 11.59 3.99 -3.09
CA GLN A 145 11.94 3.13 -4.22
C GLN A 145 12.86 3.81 -5.23
N LEU A 146 12.87 5.14 -5.28
CA LEU A 146 13.76 5.94 -6.12
C LEU A 146 15.11 6.27 -5.46
N GLY A 147 15.21 6.17 -4.13
CA GLY A 147 16.46 6.38 -3.38
C GLY A 147 17.28 5.11 -3.12
N GLY A 148 16.90 3.99 -3.73
CA GLY A 148 17.52 2.67 -3.54
C GLY A 148 18.48 2.22 -4.64
N ASP A 149 18.87 3.12 -5.56
CA ASP A 149 19.89 2.91 -6.58
C ASP A 149 21.26 3.48 -6.14
#